data_AF-A0A5C8TDL2-F1
#
_entry.id   AF-A0A5C8TDL2-F1
#
_cell.length_a   1.000
_cell.length_b   1.000
_cell.length_c   1.000
_cell.angle_alpha   90.00
_cell.angle_beta   90.00
_cell.angle_gamma   90.00
#
_symmetry.space_group_name_H-M   'P 1'
#
loop_
_entity.id
_entity.type
_entity.pdbx_description
1 polymer ?
#
loop_
_entity_poly.entity_id
_entity_poly.type
_entity_poly.pdbx_seq_one_letter_code
_entity_poly.pdbx_strand_id
1 'polypeptide(L)'
;MLGALALCAAAATGACSSDLSPIKTLAVEAGYGPKPVAAPDFVANSRSKADPEFMPVGVSAPARPVRAKSAESQKALEAELEGARGRNESKGRAAESAGKATKPASAPAQPAQ
;
A
#
# COMPACT_ATOMS: atom_id res chain seq x y z
N MET A 1 42.34 -27.06 17.50
CA MET A 1 41.36 -27.66 16.56
C MET A 1 39.95 -27.08 16.70
N LEU A 2 39.48 -26.71 17.89
CA LEU A 2 38.13 -26.16 18.08
C LEU A 2 37.88 -24.83 17.33
N GLY A 3 38.89 -23.95 17.26
CA GLY A 3 38.78 -22.66 16.56
C GLY A 3 38.68 -22.77 15.03
N ALA A 4 39.32 -23.78 14.42
CA ALA A 4 39.24 -24.01 12.98
C ALA A 4 37.87 -24.55 12.56
N LEU A 5 37.25 -25.38 13.41
CA LEU A 5 35.92 -25.94 13.17
C LEU A 5 34.82 -24.87 13.32
N ALA A 6 34.97 -23.95 14.28
CA ALA A 6 34.06 -22.82 14.46
C ALA A 6 34.12 -21.81 13.30
N LEU A 7 35.31 -21.58 12.73
CA LEU A 7 35.48 -20.69 11.58
C LEU A 7 34.86 -21.28 10.30
N CYS A 8 35.00 -22.59 10.08
CA CYS A 8 34.36 -23.29 8.97
C CYS A 8 32.83 -23.34 9.09
N ALA A 9 32.31 -23.49 10.31
CA ALA A 9 30.87 -23.48 10.56
C ALA A 9 30.23 -22.10 10.32
N ALA A 10 30.93 -21.02 10.67
CA ALA A 10 30.47 -19.65 10.38
C ALA A 10 30.52 -19.30 8.87
N ALA A 11 31.49 -19.84 8.13
CA ALA A 11 31.56 -19.67 6.68
C ALA A 11 30.43 -20.41 5.93
N ALA A 12 29.95 -21.54 6.48
CA ALA A 12 28.88 -22.33 5.88
C ALA A 12 27.48 -21.67 6.03
N THR A 13 27.24 -20.93 7.11
CA THR A 13 25.94 -20.27 7.36
C THR A 13 25.82 -18.90 6.65
N GLY A 14 26.95 -18.24 6.35
CA GLY A 14 26.98 -17.01 5.55
C GLY A 14 26.81 -17.24 4.03
N ALA A 15 26.91 -18.49 3.56
CA ALA A 15 26.82 -18.83 2.13
C ALA A 15 25.38 -18.88 1.58
N CYS A 16 24.37 -19.01 2.44
CA CYS A 16 22.96 -19.04 2.02
C CYS A 16 22.36 -17.65 1.77
N SER A 17 23.03 -16.58 2.23
CA SER A 17 22.70 -15.21 1.87
C SER A 17 23.83 -14.68 0.99
N SER A 18 23.60 -14.59 -0.32
CA SER A 18 24.61 -14.18 -1.33
C SER A 18 25.22 -12.80 -1.09
N ASP A 19 24.73 -12.06 -0.09
CA ASP A 19 25.20 -10.75 0.34
C ASP A 19 26.31 -10.81 1.40
N LEU A 20 26.59 -11.97 2.02
CA LEU A 20 27.61 -12.13 3.07
C LEU A 20 28.83 -12.97 2.65
N SER A 21 29.02 -13.23 1.36
CA SER A 21 30.15 -14.02 0.85
C SER A 21 31.49 -13.29 1.06
N PRO A 22 32.44 -13.84 1.85
CA PRO A 22 33.75 -13.23 2.08
C PRO A 22 34.55 -13.01 0.79
N ILE A 23 34.38 -13.91 -0.19
CA ILE A 23 35.03 -13.83 -1.50
C ILE A 23 34.51 -12.63 -2.29
N LYS A 24 33.21 -12.35 -2.20
CA LYS A 24 32.58 -11.19 -2.86
C LYS A 24 33.09 -9.89 -2.24
N THR A 25 33.19 -9.83 -0.92
CA THR A 25 33.73 -8.67 -0.20
C THR A 25 35.18 -8.38 -0.60
N LEU A 26 36.05 -9.40 -0.60
CA LEU A 26 37.44 -9.26 -1.03
C LEU A 26 37.57 -8.88 -2.52
N ALA A 27 36.70 -9.41 -3.39
CA ALA A 27 36.69 -9.03 -4.80
C ALA A 27 36.24 -7.57 -5.01
N VAL A 28 35.27 -7.09 -4.24
CA VAL A 28 34.83 -5.68 -4.25
C VAL A 28 35.94 -4.76 -3.74
N GLU A 29 36.61 -5.10 -2.64
CA GLU A 29 37.74 -4.33 -2.11
C GLU A 29 38.95 -4.31 -3.05
N ALA A 30 39.23 -5.43 -3.73
CA ALA A 30 40.27 -5.53 -4.76
C ALA A 30 39.90 -4.86 -6.10
N GLY A 31 38.72 -4.22 -6.19
CA GLY A 31 38.27 -3.47 -7.37
C GLY A 31 37.67 -4.31 -8.49
N TYR A 32 37.49 -5.63 -8.28
CA TYR A 32 36.85 -6.55 -9.22
C TYR A 32 35.33 -6.68 -9.01
N GLY A 33 34.78 -6.03 -7.99
CA GLY A 33 33.35 -6.05 -7.70
C GLY A 33 32.55 -4.90 -8.33
N PRO A 34 31.21 -5.02 -8.35
CA PRO A 34 30.34 -3.96 -8.83
C PRO A 34 30.57 -2.67 -8.02
N LYS A 35 30.75 -1.55 -8.72
CA LYS A 35 30.93 -0.26 -8.08
C LYS A 35 29.65 0.11 -7.30
N PRO A 36 29.77 0.57 -6.05
CA PRO A 36 28.61 1.07 -5.32
C PRO A 36 28.03 2.26 -6.09
N VAL A 37 26.78 2.12 -6.54
CA VAL A 37 26.05 3.21 -7.18
C VAL A 37 25.47 4.06 -6.07
N ALA A 38 25.86 5.33 -6.02
CA ALA A 38 25.27 6.28 -5.08
C ALA A 38 23.77 6.38 -5.34
N ALA A 39 22.97 6.31 -4.27
CA ALA A 39 21.54 6.54 -4.38
C ALA A 39 21.29 7.99 -4.85
N PRO A 40 20.25 8.25 -5.66
CA PRO A 40 19.85 9.61 -6.01
C PRO A 40 19.59 10.47 -4.76
N ASP A 41 19.83 11.78 -4.84
CA ASP A 41 19.74 12.69 -3.68
C ASP A 41 18.40 12.63 -2.97
N PHE A 42 17.30 12.55 -3.73
CA PHE A 42 15.97 12.39 -3.15
C PHE A 42 15.87 11.12 -2.30
N VAL A 43 16.43 10.00 -2.75
CA VAL A 43 16.38 8.72 -2.03
C VAL A 43 17.27 8.76 -0.79
N ALA A 44 18.47 9.35 -0.91
CA ALA A 44 19.40 9.50 0.20
C ALA A 44 18.85 10.41 1.32
N ASN A 45 18.06 11.43 0.96
CA ASN A 45 17.51 12.40 1.91
C ASN A 45 16.09 12.07 2.41
N SER A 46 15.30 11.30 1.65
CA SER A 46 13.93 10.92 2.05
C SER A 46 13.89 9.67 2.93
N ARG A 47 14.86 8.77 2.80
CA ARG A 47 14.90 7.55 3.61
C ARG A 47 15.42 7.87 5.01
N SER A 48 14.82 7.22 6.01
CA SER A 48 15.39 7.22 7.36
C SER A 48 16.80 6.64 7.30
N LYS A 49 17.74 7.31 7.97
CA LYS A 49 19.13 6.85 8.12
C LYS A 49 19.28 5.83 9.26
N ALA A 50 18.24 5.62 10.05
CA ALA A 50 18.22 4.61 11.09
C ALA A 50 17.95 3.22 10.48
N ASP A 51 18.58 2.19 11.05
CA ASP A 51 18.24 0.81 10.74
C ASP A 51 16.74 0.60 10.98
N PRO A 52 16.01 -0.07 10.07
CA PRO A 52 14.58 -0.26 10.24
C PRO A 52 14.35 -1.10 11.49
N GLU A 53 13.71 -0.49 12.50
CA GLU A 53 13.16 -1.25 13.62
C GLU A 53 12.21 -2.32 13.07
N PHE A 54 12.30 -3.53 13.63
CA PHE A 54 11.44 -4.64 13.23
C PHE A 54 9.97 -4.23 13.39
N MET A 55 9.28 -4.07 12.26
CA MET A 55 7.85 -3.75 12.21
C MET A 55 7.09 -5.01 11.79
N PRO A 56 6.49 -5.76 12.72
CA PRO A 56 5.79 -7.00 12.38
C PRO A 56 4.55 -6.69 11.54
N VAL A 57 4.66 -6.95 10.24
CA VAL A 57 3.51 -6.93 9.32
C VAL A 57 2.62 -8.14 9.62
N GLY A 58 1.30 -7.93 9.67
CA GLY A 58 0.33 -9.01 9.90
C GLY A 58 -0.09 -9.22 11.36
N VAL A 59 0.37 -8.41 12.31
CA VAL A 59 -0.22 -8.39 13.66
C VAL A 59 -1.45 -7.50 13.64
N SER A 60 -2.63 -8.13 13.64
CA SER A 60 -3.89 -7.41 13.78
C SER A 60 -3.90 -6.64 15.10
N ALA A 61 -4.24 -5.35 15.04
CA ALA A 61 -4.48 -4.56 16.24
C ALA A 61 -5.53 -5.26 17.12
N PRO A 62 -5.44 -5.15 18.46
CA PRO A 62 -6.45 -5.70 19.36
C PRO A 62 -7.86 -5.27 18.93
N ALA A 63 -8.79 -6.23 18.93
CA ALA A 63 -10.17 -5.95 18.55
C ALA A 63 -10.76 -4.89 19.49
N ARG A 64 -11.23 -3.78 18.92
CA ARG A 64 -11.92 -2.74 19.69
C ARG A 64 -13.21 -3.33 20.29
N PRO A 65 -13.55 -3.03 21.56
CA PRO A 65 -14.83 -3.42 22.10
C PRO A 65 -15.94 -2.75 21.30
N VAL A 66 -16.78 -3.54 20.64
CA VAL A 66 -17.95 -3.05 19.89
C VAL A 66 -19.20 -3.42 20.66
N ARG A 67 -20.08 -2.44 20.90
CA ARG A 67 -21.41 -2.69 21.44
C ARG A 67 -22.37 -2.99 20.31
N ALA A 68 -23.09 -4.10 20.42
CA ALA A 68 -24.17 -4.41 19.49
C ALA A 68 -25.25 -3.31 19.55
N LYS A 69 -25.70 -2.85 18.38
CA LYS A 69 -26.86 -1.97 18.25
C LYS A 69 -28.12 -2.70 18.74
N SER A 70 -28.94 -2.05 19.57
CA SER A 70 -30.22 -2.61 20.02
C SER A 70 -31.17 -2.83 18.84
N ALA A 71 -32.12 -3.76 18.96
CA ALA A 71 -33.12 -4.02 17.91
C ALA A 71 -33.90 -2.76 17.51
N GLU A 72 -34.21 -1.88 18.47
CA GLU A 72 -34.85 -0.58 18.19
C GLU A 72 -33.97 0.33 17.34
N SER A 73 -32.67 0.43 17.67
CA SER A 73 -31.75 1.26 16.89
C SER A 73 -31.52 0.72 15.47
N GLN A 74 -31.65 -0.60 15.27
CA GLN A 74 -31.58 -1.20 13.94
C GLN A 74 -32.83 -0.85 13.12
N LYS A 75 -34.03 -0.95 13.70
CA LYS A 75 -35.29 -0.57 13.05
C LYS A 75 -35.35 0.93 12.72
N ALA A 76 -34.85 1.78 13.61
CA ALA A 76 -34.76 3.22 13.36
C ALA A 76 -33.85 3.54 12.17
N LEU A 77 -32.69 2.86 12.08
CA LEU A 77 -31.78 3.00 10.96
C LEU A 77 -32.39 2.50 9.65
N GLU A 78 -33.12 1.38 9.68
CA GLU A 78 -33.81 0.85 8.51
C GLU A 78 -34.86 1.85 7.98
N ALA A 79 -35.66 2.44 8.86
CA ALA A 79 -36.63 3.47 8.50
C ALA A 79 -35.96 4.73 7.91
N GLU A 80 -34.81 5.13 8.45
CA GLU A 80 -34.03 6.27 7.93
C GLU A 80 -33.51 5.98 6.51
N LEU A 81 -32.96 4.79 6.28
CA LEU A 81 -32.43 4.37 4.99
C LEU A 81 -33.51 4.26 3.93
N GLU A 82 -34.67 3.68 4.26
CA GLU A 82 -35.80 3.58 3.34
C GLU A 82 -36.37 4.98 3.01
N GLY A 83 -36.46 5.87 4.02
CA GLY A 83 -36.82 7.26 3.79
C GLY A 83 -35.83 7.99 2.89
N ALA A 84 -34.53 7.75 3.05
CA ALA A 84 -33.48 8.32 2.19
C ALA A 84 -33.58 7.79 0.76
N ARG A 85 -33.84 6.49 0.59
CA ARG A 85 -34.07 5.87 -0.71
C ARG A 85 -35.24 6.54 -1.44
N GLY A 86 -36.39 6.66 -0.79
CA GLY A 86 -37.57 7.31 -1.39
C GLY A 86 -37.29 8.75 -1.83
N ARG A 87 -36.53 9.52 -1.04
CA ARG A 87 -36.10 10.88 -1.42
C ARG A 87 -35.15 10.89 -2.61
N ASN A 88 -34.24 9.93 -2.70
CA ASN A 88 -33.30 9.86 -3.82
C ASN A 88 -33.99 9.43 -5.11
N GLU A 89 -34.91 8.46 -5.04
CA GLU A 89 -35.69 8.02 -6.20
C GLU A 89 -36.59 9.14 -6.72
N SER A 90 -37.24 9.91 -5.85
CA SER A 90 -38.08 11.05 -6.29
C SER A 90 -37.25 12.15 -6.95
N LYS A 91 -36.09 12.50 -6.37
CA LYS A 91 -35.14 13.44 -6.98
C LYS A 91 -34.59 12.93 -8.31
N GLY A 92 -34.28 11.65 -8.41
CA GLY A 92 -33.82 11.00 -9.64
C GLY A 92 -34.85 11.09 -10.76
N ARG A 93 -36.12 10.77 -10.47
CA ARG A 93 -37.23 10.89 -11.43
C ARG A 93 -37.46 12.34 -11.86
N ALA A 94 -37.35 13.30 -10.94
CA ALA A 94 -37.46 14.71 -11.24
C ALA A 94 -36.33 15.18 -12.17
N ALA A 95 -35.08 14.77 -11.89
CA ALA A 95 -33.93 15.06 -12.74
C ALA A 95 -34.03 14.41 -14.12
N GLU A 96 -34.48 13.15 -14.20
CA GLU A 96 -34.72 12.46 -15.47
C GLU A 96 -35.77 13.20 -16.31
N SER A 97 -36.88 13.61 -15.68
CA SER A 97 -37.93 14.38 -16.34
C SER A 97 -37.41 15.73 -16.87
N ALA A 98 -36.61 16.44 -16.07
CA ALA A 98 -35.97 17.68 -16.48
C ALA A 98 -34.96 17.49 -17.63
N GLY A 99 -34.20 16.39 -17.62
CA GLY A 99 -33.28 16.04 -18.69
C GLY A 99 -34.00 15.73 -20.01
N LYS A 100 -35.12 15.00 -19.96
CA LYS A 100 -35.95 14.74 -21.16
C LYS A 100 -36.61 16.00 -21.72
N ALA A 101 -36.93 16.96 -20.86
CA ALA A 101 -37.54 18.22 -21.27
C ALA A 101 -36.54 19.19 -21.96
N THR A 102 -35.23 18.93 -21.88
CA THR A 102 -34.21 19.76 -22.52
C THR A 102 -33.70 19.13 -23.81
N LYS A 103 -33.78 19.86 -24.94
CA LYS A 103 -33.14 19.45 -26.19
C LYS A 103 -31.61 19.55 -26.01
N PRO A 104 -30.83 18.48 -26.24
CA PRO A 104 -29.38 18.57 -26.20
C PRO A 104 -28.90 19.63 -27.19
N ALA A 105 -28.01 20.52 -26.76
CA ALA A 105 -27.33 21.44 -27.68
C ALA A 105 -26.53 20.61 -28.69
N SER A 106 -26.69 20.90 -29.98
CA SER A 106 -25.89 20.26 -31.03
C SER A 106 -24.42 20.53 -30.78
N ALA A 107 -23.60 19.49 -30.74
CA ALA A 107 -22.16 19.63 -30.56
C ALA A 107 -21.57 20.51 -31.68
N PRO A 108 -20.68 21.46 -31.37
CA PRO A 108 -19.98 22.23 -32.39
C PRO A 108 -19.11 21.29 -33.25
N ALA A 109 -19.12 21.51 -34.56
CA ALA A 109 -18.34 20.73 -35.51
C ALA A 109 -16.85 20.81 -35.15
N GLN A 110 -16.21 19.66 -34.94
CA GLN A 110 -14.77 19.61 -34.69
C GLN A 110 -14.02 19.96 -35.99
N PRO A 111 -13.06 20.90 -35.96
CA PRO A 111 -12.22 21.19 -37.12
C PRO A 111 -11.29 20.01 -37.41
N ALA A 112 -11.09 19.74 -38.70
CA ALA A 112 -10.20 18.68 -39.18
C ALA A 112 -8.73 19.02 -38.85
N GLN A 113 -8.07 18.06 -38.18
CA GLN A 113 -6.63 17.84 -37.90
C GLN A 113 -5.67 19.03 -37.98
#